data_AF-A0AAF0SB57-F1
#
_entry.id   AF-A0AAF0SB57-F1
#
_cell.length_a   1.000
_cell.length_b   1.000
_cell.length_c   1.000
_cell.angle_alpha   90.00
_cell.angle_beta   90.00
_cell.angle_gamma   90.00
#
_symmetry.space_group_name_H-M   'P 1'
#
loop_
_entity.id
_entity.type
_entity.pdbx_description
1 polymer ?
#
loop_
_entity_poly.entity_id
_entity_poly.type
_entity_poly.pdbx_seq_one_letter_code
_entity_poly.pdbx_strand_id
1 'polypeptide(L)'
;MDRSSDFTGTSGALYTCSLCGHRWVSRKDDGIPKSCPKCRSTVWMKEYLRCVCLRCGHKWGTARGRPKRCPRCHSVRWDIPDTEAHASGGTSLSRKEKDDVAGLYESGMGCTEISIETGIPFSDVYAALRAKFPGAIIRI
;
A
#
# COMPACT_ATOMS: atom_id res chain seq x y z
N MET A 1 -27.68 3.12 62.66
CA MET A 1 -26.26 3.32 62.31
C MET A 1 -25.60 1.95 62.40
N ASP A 2 -24.99 1.33 61.40
CA ASP A 2 -24.56 1.78 60.09
C ASP A 2 -24.45 0.56 59.16
N ARG A 3 -24.89 0.73 57.91
CA ARG A 3 -24.68 -0.23 56.81
C ARG A 3 -23.29 0.03 56.25
N SER A 4 -22.37 -0.90 56.43
CA SER A 4 -21.12 -0.91 55.67
C SER A 4 -20.94 -2.27 55.01
N SER A 5 -21.58 -2.42 53.85
CA SER A 5 -21.21 -3.43 52.86
C SER A 5 -19.96 -2.94 52.15
N ASP A 6 -18.80 -3.46 52.55
CA ASP A 6 -17.55 -3.30 51.82
C ASP A 6 -17.65 -4.08 50.50
N PHE A 7 -18.13 -3.40 49.46
CA PHE A 7 -18.04 -3.85 48.08
C PHE A 7 -16.59 -3.69 47.63
N THR A 8 -15.77 -4.70 47.91
CA THR A 8 -14.43 -4.79 47.34
C THR A 8 -14.55 -4.88 45.83
N GLY A 9 -14.11 -3.82 45.15
CA GLY A 9 -14.15 -3.70 43.70
C GLY A 9 -13.48 -4.90 43.04
N THR A 10 -14.17 -5.51 42.10
CA THR A 10 -13.67 -6.64 41.32
C THR A 10 -12.46 -6.18 40.51
N SER A 11 -11.25 -6.52 40.96
CA SER A 11 -9.97 -6.29 40.27
C SER A 11 -9.79 -7.23 39.08
N GLY A 12 -10.75 -7.23 38.15
CA GLY A 12 -10.71 -8.04 36.93
C GLY A 12 -9.87 -7.38 35.84
N ALA A 13 -8.99 -8.15 35.20
CA ALA A 13 -8.25 -7.68 34.03
C ALA A 13 -9.22 -7.23 32.91
N LEU A 14 -8.97 -6.04 32.36
CA LEU A 14 -9.75 -5.45 31.28
C LEU A 14 -9.16 -5.83 29.92
N TYR A 15 -9.99 -6.39 29.05
CA TYR A 15 -9.63 -6.79 27.70
C TYR A 15 -10.43 -6.04 26.65
N THR A 16 -9.77 -5.60 25.59
CA THR A 16 -10.39 -4.88 24.47
C THR A 16 -10.27 -5.70 23.20
N CYS A 17 -11.39 -5.91 22.52
CA CYS A 17 -11.42 -6.59 21.24
C CYS A 17 -10.78 -5.70 20.17
N SER A 18 -9.74 -6.21 19.52
CA SER A 18 -8.98 -5.46 18.53
C SER A 18 -9.75 -5.22 17.23
N LEU A 19 -10.77 -6.04 16.96
CA LEU A 19 -11.59 -5.92 15.76
C LEU A 19 -12.70 -4.86 15.92
N CYS A 20 -13.47 -4.94 17.02
CA CYS A 20 -14.69 -4.15 17.19
C CYS A 20 -14.66 -3.15 18.38
N GLY A 21 -13.57 -3.12 19.14
CA GLY A 21 -13.40 -2.23 20.30
C GLY A 21 -14.18 -2.62 21.56
N HIS A 22 -14.89 -3.76 21.55
CA HIS A 22 -15.66 -4.20 22.72
C HIS A 22 -14.74 -4.46 23.93
N ARG A 23 -15.08 -3.87 25.08
CA ARG A 23 -14.37 -4.03 26.35
C ARG A 23 -15.03 -5.11 27.19
N TRP A 24 -14.22 -5.99 27.77
CA TRP A 24 -14.67 -7.09 28.63
C TRP A 24 -13.82 -7.12 29.91
N VAL A 25 -14.47 -7.29 31.06
CA VAL A 25 -13.81 -7.36 32.37
C VAL A 25 -13.87 -8.80 32.85
N SER A 26 -12.72 -9.37 33.21
CA SER A 26 -12.69 -10.73 33.75
C SER A 26 -13.36 -10.79 35.12
N ARG A 27 -14.23 -11.79 35.31
CA ARG A 27 -14.89 -12.03 36.60
C ARG A 27 -14.17 -13.09 37.46
N LYS A 28 -13.18 -13.78 36.89
CA LYS A 28 -12.37 -14.86 37.51
C LYS A 28 -10.93 -14.82 36.97
N ASP A 29 -10.01 -15.54 37.60
CA ASP A 29 -8.64 -15.74 37.09
C ASP A 29 -8.57 -16.56 35.78
N ASP A 30 -9.72 -16.99 35.23
CA ASP A 30 -9.85 -17.85 34.03
C ASP A 30 -9.39 -17.20 32.69
N GLY A 31 -8.63 -16.10 32.75
CA GLY A 31 -7.91 -15.54 31.62
C GLY A 31 -8.77 -14.89 30.52
N ILE A 32 -8.13 -14.65 29.37
CA ILE A 32 -8.74 -13.97 28.21
C ILE A 32 -9.86 -14.83 27.62
N PRO A 33 -11.06 -14.27 27.36
CA PRO A 33 -12.17 -15.01 26.78
C PRO A 33 -11.83 -15.49 25.37
N LYS A 34 -12.25 -16.71 25.02
CA LYS A 34 -11.92 -17.34 23.72
C LYS A 34 -12.31 -16.49 22.51
N SER A 35 -13.42 -15.77 22.58
CA SER A 35 -13.87 -14.89 21.49
C SER A 35 -14.65 -13.70 22.03
N CYS A 36 -14.66 -12.62 21.26
CA CYS A 36 -15.41 -11.42 21.55
C CYS A 36 -16.92 -11.69 21.47
N PRO A 37 -17.69 -11.41 22.53
CA PRO A 37 -19.14 -11.66 22.51
C PRO A 37 -19.87 -10.78 21.48
N LYS A 38 -19.31 -9.62 21.12
CA LYS A 38 -19.91 -8.69 20.15
C LYS A 38 -19.68 -9.07 18.69
N CYS A 39 -18.50 -9.59 18.34
CA CYS A 39 -18.11 -9.82 16.94
C CYS A 39 -17.48 -11.20 16.65
N ARG A 40 -17.42 -12.07 17.67
CA ARG A 40 -16.80 -13.41 17.64
C ARG A 40 -15.31 -13.46 17.26
N SER A 41 -14.64 -12.30 17.14
CA SER A 41 -13.20 -12.25 16.94
C SER A 41 -12.45 -12.85 18.13
N THR A 42 -11.42 -13.64 17.85
CA THR A 42 -10.49 -14.20 18.85
C THR A 42 -9.32 -13.26 19.14
N VAL A 43 -9.28 -12.08 18.50
CA VAL A 43 -8.16 -11.15 18.56
C VAL A 43 -8.38 -10.09 19.65
N TRP A 44 -7.73 -10.28 20.78
CA TRP A 44 -7.76 -9.38 21.94
C TRP A 44 -6.45 -8.64 22.10
N MET A 45 -6.50 -7.35 22.46
CA MET A 45 -5.36 -6.54 22.87
C MET A 45 -4.15 -6.59 21.90
N LYS A 46 -4.41 -6.76 20.60
CA LYS A 46 -3.38 -6.83 19.56
C LYS A 46 -3.57 -5.68 18.58
N GLU A 47 -2.48 -5.25 17.95
CA GLU A 47 -2.57 -4.35 16.83
C GLU A 47 -3.35 -5.03 15.68
N TYR A 48 -4.42 -4.37 15.22
CA TYR A 48 -5.29 -4.91 14.19
C TYR A 48 -5.42 -3.89 13.06
N LEU A 49 -4.77 -4.21 11.94
CA LEU A 49 -4.75 -3.35 10.77
C LEU A 49 -5.98 -3.62 9.92
N ARG A 50 -6.83 -2.61 9.71
CA ARG A 50 -7.89 -2.66 8.69
C ARG A 50 -7.32 -2.22 7.35
N CYS A 51 -7.34 -3.14 6.38
CA CYS A 51 -6.80 -2.95 5.05
C CYS A 51 -7.93 -2.74 4.05
N VAL A 52 -7.70 -1.85 3.07
CA VAL A 52 -8.57 -1.67 1.91
C VAL A 52 -7.70 -1.74 0.67
N CYS A 53 -8.08 -2.58 -0.30
CA CYS A 53 -7.37 -2.65 -1.56
C CYS A 53 -7.81 -1.51 -2.48
N LEU A 54 -6.88 -0.63 -2.84
CA LEU A 54 -7.07 0.46 -3.79
C LEU A 54 -7.28 -0.02 -5.24
N ARG A 55 -7.09 -1.32 -5.52
CA ARG A 55 -7.29 -1.92 -6.84
C ARG A 55 -8.69 -2.52 -7.03
N CYS A 56 -9.20 -3.21 -6.02
CA CYS A 56 -10.47 -3.95 -6.13
C CYS A 56 -11.50 -3.59 -5.05
N GLY A 57 -11.20 -2.64 -4.17
CA GLY A 57 -12.07 -2.19 -3.08
C GLY A 57 -12.26 -3.19 -1.93
N HIS A 58 -11.65 -4.38 -2.00
CA HIS A 58 -11.81 -5.39 -0.96
C HIS A 58 -11.30 -4.90 0.39
N LYS A 59 -12.05 -5.16 1.46
CA LYS A 59 -11.73 -4.78 2.84
C LYS A 59 -11.48 -6.04 3.66
N TRP A 60 -10.38 -6.07 4.40
CA TRP A 60 -10.05 -7.16 5.31
C TRP A 60 -9.28 -6.62 6.52
N GLY A 61 -9.06 -7.45 7.53
CA GLY A 61 -8.19 -7.07 8.63
C GLY A 61 -7.18 -8.16 8.97
N THR A 62 -6.06 -7.75 9.55
CA THR A 62 -4.93 -8.62 9.86
C THR A 62 -4.33 -8.25 11.20
N ALA A 63 -3.98 -9.28 11.98
CA ALA A 63 -3.24 -9.15 13.23
C ALA A 63 -1.73 -9.41 13.05
N ARG A 64 -1.27 -9.66 11.81
CA ARG A 64 0.12 -10.04 11.47
C ARG A 64 0.89 -8.91 10.78
N GLY A 65 0.51 -7.65 11.03
CA GLY A 65 1.10 -6.48 10.38
C GLY A 65 0.67 -6.28 8.92
N ARG A 66 1.43 -5.45 8.18
CA ARG A 66 1.12 -5.06 6.79
C ARG A 66 1.13 -6.28 5.84
N PRO A 67 0.03 -6.57 5.13
CA PRO A 67 -0.04 -7.72 4.23
C PRO A 67 0.75 -7.49 2.94
N LYS A 68 1.37 -8.56 2.41
CA LYS A 68 2.17 -8.51 1.18
C LYS A 68 1.34 -8.34 -0.10
N ARG A 69 0.08 -8.80 -0.09
CA ARG A 69 -0.80 -8.78 -1.25
C ARG A 69 -2.27 -8.72 -0.84
N CYS A 70 -3.12 -8.22 -1.74
CA CYS A 70 -4.57 -8.31 -1.57
C CYS A 70 -5.02 -9.77 -1.64
N PRO A 71 -5.83 -10.28 -0.69
CA PRO A 71 -6.32 -11.66 -0.73
C PRO A 71 -7.37 -11.92 -1.83
N ARG A 72 -7.95 -10.87 -2.42
CA ARG A 72 -8.97 -10.99 -3.46
C ARG A 72 -8.39 -10.90 -4.88
N CYS A 73 -7.62 -9.85 -5.18
CA CYS A 73 -7.06 -9.63 -6.53
C CYS A 73 -5.55 -9.91 -6.63
N HIS A 74 -4.92 -10.32 -5.53
CA HIS A 74 -3.50 -10.66 -5.45
C HIS A 74 -2.51 -9.52 -5.77
N SER A 75 -3.01 -8.28 -5.94
CA SER A 75 -2.14 -7.12 -6.15
C SER A 75 -1.19 -6.92 -4.97
N VAL A 76 0.10 -6.74 -5.29
CA VAL A 76 1.16 -6.38 -4.34
C VAL A 76 1.18 -4.87 -4.04
N ARG A 77 0.59 -4.06 -4.93
CA ARG A 77 0.43 -2.61 -4.79
C ARG A 77 -1.00 -2.27 -4.34
N TRP A 78 -1.48 -2.99 -3.33
CA TRP A 78 -2.87 -2.92 -2.90
C TRP A 78 -3.17 -1.65 -2.09
N ASP A 79 -2.17 -1.04 -1.45
CA ASP A 79 -2.26 0.17 -0.63
C ASP A 79 -1.56 1.39 -1.25
N ILE A 80 -1.04 1.26 -2.46
CA ILE A 80 -0.33 2.34 -3.16
C ILE A 80 -1.30 3.03 -4.14
N PRO A 81 -1.61 4.32 -3.93
CA PRO A 81 -2.41 5.12 -4.86
C PRO A 81 -1.75 5.21 -6.24
N ASP A 82 -2.55 5.32 -7.30
CA ASP A 82 -2.03 5.42 -8.67
C ASP A 82 -1.18 6.65 -8.93
N THR A 83 -1.36 7.71 -8.15
CA THR A 83 -0.56 8.93 -8.23
C THR A 83 0.93 8.70 -7.91
N GLU A 84 1.26 7.70 -7.08
CA GLU A 84 2.64 7.39 -6.70
C GLU A 84 3.26 6.29 -7.57
N ALA A 85 2.45 5.56 -8.33
CA ALA A 85 2.91 4.49 -9.22
C ALA A 85 3.52 5.02 -10.54
N HIS A 86 3.34 6.30 -10.86
CA HIS A 86 3.86 6.94 -12.07
C HIS A 86 5.06 7.86 -11.84
N ALA A 87 5.49 8.06 -10.59
CA ALA A 87 6.66 8.90 -10.29
C ALA A 87 8.01 8.24 -10.63
N SER A 88 8.03 6.97 -11.05
CA SER A 88 9.25 6.23 -11.42
C SER A 88 9.32 5.84 -12.90
N GLY A 89 8.51 6.46 -13.76
CA GLY A 89 8.53 6.24 -15.22
C GLY A 89 8.49 7.51 -16.05
N GLY A 90 8.57 8.68 -15.41
CA GLY A 90 8.84 9.93 -16.11
C GLY A 90 10.32 9.97 -16.43
N THR A 91 10.66 10.00 -17.71
CA THR A 91 12.00 10.22 -18.22
C THR A 91 12.71 11.32 -17.43
N SER A 92 13.77 10.99 -16.70
CA SER A 92 14.56 11.93 -15.89
C SER A 92 15.46 12.84 -16.75
N LEU A 93 15.17 12.95 -18.04
CA LEU A 93 15.90 13.82 -18.94
C LEU A 93 15.53 15.27 -18.68
N SER A 94 16.58 16.09 -18.57
CA SER A 94 16.51 17.54 -18.65
C SER A 94 15.88 17.97 -19.98
N ARG A 95 15.44 19.24 -20.04
CA ARG A 95 14.88 19.80 -21.27
C ARG A 95 15.86 19.71 -22.44
N LYS A 96 17.15 19.98 -22.19
CA LYS A 96 18.21 19.91 -23.20
C LYS A 96 18.35 18.49 -23.76
N GLU A 97 18.43 17.48 -22.90
CA GLU A 97 18.57 16.09 -23.36
C GLU A 97 17.36 15.62 -24.19
N LYS A 98 16.15 16.09 -23.87
CA LYS A 98 14.95 15.82 -24.69
C LYS A 98 15.03 16.47 -26.08
N ASP A 99 15.55 17.69 -26.14
CA ASP A 99 15.75 18.41 -27.39
C ASP A 99 16.84 17.74 -28.24
N ASP A 100 17.95 17.34 -27.62
CA ASP A 100 19.07 16.63 -28.27
C ASP A 100 18.60 15.26 -28.83
N VAL A 101 17.91 14.44 -28.01
CA VAL A 101 17.33 13.15 -28.44
C VAL A 101 16.41 13.32 -29.65
N ALA A 102 15.57 14.35 -29.62
CA ALA A 102 14.63 14.58 -30.70
C ALA A 102 15.30 15.07 -31.98
N GLY A 103 16.32 15.94 -31.87
CA GLY A 103 17.09 16.41 -33.02
C GLY A 103 17.83 15.27 -33.71
N LEU A 104 18.44 14.35 -32.95
CA LEU A 104 19.08 13.15 -33.49
C LEU A 104 18.07 12.19 -34.14
N TYR A 105 16.87 12.09 -33.58
CA TYR A 105 15.82 11.30 -34.22
C TYR A 105 15.38 11.91 -35.54
N GLU A 106 15.15 13.22 -35.60
CA GLU A 106 14.77 13.96 -36.81
C GLU A 106 15.85 13.92 -37.90
N SER A 107 17.13 13.80 -37.54
CA SER A 107 18.24 13.62 -38.49
C SER A 107 18.29 12.23 -39.13
N GLY A 108 17.46 11.28 -38.66
CA GLY A 108 17.31 9.95 -39.24
C GLY A 108 17.78 8.80 -38.36
N MET A 109 18.41 9.07 -37.19
CA MET A 109 18.92 8.02 -36.31
C MET A 109 17.80 7.23 -35.63
N GLY A 110 18.02 5.93 -35.44
CA GLY A 110 17.16 5.03 -34.68
C GLY A 110 17.29 5.23 -33.18
N CYS A 111 16.27 4.80 -32.42
CA CYS A 111 16.21 4.88 -30.97
C CYS A 111 17.42 4.22 -30.28
N THR A 112 17.92 3.12 -30.85
CA THR A 112 19.08 2.40 -30.33
C THR A 112 20.36 3.19 -30.56
N GLU A 113 20.52 3.75 -31.76
CA GLU A 113 21.68 4.57 -32.13
C GLU A 113 21.76 5.82 -31.25
N ILE A 114 20.63 6.47 -30.99
CA ILE A 114 20.55 7.64 -30.11
C ILE A 114 20.93 7.27 -28.68
N SER A 115 20.49 6.10 -28.17
CA SER A 115 20.85 5.64 -26.84
C SER A 115 22.36 5.42 -26.68
N ILE A 116 23.01 4.87 -27.72
CA ILE A 116 24.46 4.66 -27.75
C ILE A 116 25.20 6.00 -27.83
N GLU A 117 24.78 6.89 -28.72
CA GLU A 117 25.44 8.18 -28.97
C GLU A 117 25.36 9.13 -27.77
N THR A 118 24.19 9.23 -27.15
CA THR A 118 23.95 10.17 -26.04
C THR A 118 24.30 9.59 -24.68
N GLY A 119 24.47 8.27 -24.58
CA GLY A 119 24.59 7.55 -23.31
C GLY A 119 23.30 7.52 -22.49
N ILE A 120 22.18 8.02 -23.04
CA ILE A 120 20.88 7.99 -22.37
C ILE A 120 20.31 6.56 -22.44
N PRO A 121 19.76 6.01 -21.33
CA PRO A 121 19.14 4.70 -21.35
C PRO A 121 18.06 4.57 -22.42
N PHE A 122 18.02 3.42 -23.11
CA PHE A 122 17.05 3.15 -24.16
C PHE A 122 15.60 3.46 -23.73
N SER A 123 15.23 3.10 -22.50
CA SER A 123 13.89 3.37 -21.95
C SER A 123 13.54 4.86 -21.92
N ASP A 124 14.54 5.71 -21.61
CA ASP A 124 14.38 7.15 -21.51
C ASP A 124 14.33 7.81 -22.90
N VAL A 125 15.18 7.37 -23.83
CA VAL A 125 15.11 7.78 -25.25
C VAL A 125 13.74 7.40 -25.83
N TYR A 126 13.31 6.15 -25.66
CA TYR A 126 12.05 5.65 -26.18
C TYR A 126 10.85 6.41 -25.61
N ALA A 127 10.85 6.66 -24.30
CA ALA A 127 9.79 7.43 -23.65
C ALA A 127 9.77 8.90 -24.13
N ALA A 128 10.93 9.54 -24.30
CA ALA A 128 11.03 10.89 -24.84
C ALA A 128 10.49 10.97 -26.29
N LEU A 129 10.87 10.02 -27.15
CA LEU A 129 10.40 9.96 -28.53
C LEU A 129 8.89 9.67 -28.62
N ARG A 130 8.37 8.76 -27.79
CA ARG A 130 6.92 8.48 -27.73
C ARG A 130 6.11 9.67 -27.23
N ALA A 131 6.67 10.46 -26.32
CA ALA A 131 6.04 11.68 -25.84
C ALA A 131 6.04 12.79 -26.90
N LYS A 132 7.13 12.96 -27.66
CA LYS A 132 7.24 13.99 -28.70
C LYS A 132 6.51 13.62 -30.00
N PHE A 133 6.50 12.35 -30.37
CA PHE A 133 5.88 11.83 -31.61
C PHE A 133 4.76 10.83 -31.29
N PRO A 134 3.61 11.30 -30.77
CA PRO A 134 2.51 10.42 -30.41
C PRO A 134 1.95 9.71 -31.65
N GLY A 135 1.80 8.39 -31.57
CA GLY A 135 1.25 7.57 -32.66
C GLY A 135 2.23 7.20 -33.78
N ALA A 136 3.44 7.76 -33.79
CA ALA A 136 4.48 7.36 -34.74
C ALA A 136 5.05 5.97 -34.42
N ILE A 137 5.42 5.22 -35.46
CA ILE A 137 6.27 4.03 -35.33
C ILE A 137 7.70 4.53 -35.11
N ILE A 138 8.23 4.29 -33.92
CA ILE A 138 9.59 4.73 -33.56
C ILE A 138 10.60 3.84 -34.28
N ARG A 139 11.51 4.47 -35.04
CA ARG A 139 12.67 3.79 -35.65
C ARG A 139 13.56 3.25 -34.53
N ILE A 140 13.90 1.96 -34.58
CA ILE A 140 14.73 1.29 -33.56
C ILE A 140 16.18 1.30 -33.99
#